data_AF-A0A6G7RS55-F1
#
_entry.id   AF-A0A6G7RS55-F1
#
_cell.length_a   1.000
_cell.length_b   1.000
_cell.length_c   1.000
_cell.angle_alpha   90.00
_cell.angle_beta   90.00
_cell.angle_gamma   90.00
#
_symmetry.space_group_name_H-M   'P 1'
#
loop_
_entity.id
_entity.type
_entity.pdbx_description
1 polymer ?
#
loop_
_entity_poly.entity_id
_entity_poly.type
_entity_poly.pdbx_seq_one_letter_code
_entity_poly.pdbx_strand_id
1 'polypeptide(L)'
;MIEFIEKYWTYFVAIGTVVAYLFEKGRTIWLEKKAKKTSYNRLFTAVLKLHFSYLKHTELYAEKPPMNFPDEMYIPMLKHLDTFNSDLDEFKQTVDKESDIVPEIIIQTHMLFDAIDRIRIVDRMQATNIENHIQISDTENIGIKRAQFYAMKETYDEFFEEIITDLQKKTTTSTDFINRIKYFKTEEYKNEVAEEQTKTMKRYYESLHRQGLLPDELYNILLKEFGLE
;
A
#
# COMPACT_ATOMS: atom_id res chain seq x y z
N MET A 1 -38.31 29.57 52.87
CA MET A 1 -38.12 29.37 51.41
C MET A 1 -36.91 30.17 50.92
N ILE A 2 -36.83 31.48 51.21
CA ILE A 2 -35.70 32.35 50.84
C ILE A 2 -34.37 31.92 51.51
N GLU A 3 -34.36 31.64 52.82
CA GLU A 3 -33.14 31.16 53.51
C GLU A 3 -32.63 29.79 53.03
N PHE A 4 -33.52 28.91 52.57
CA PHE A 4 -33.14 27.61 52.02
C PHE A 4 -32.47 27.79 50.65
N ILE A 5 -32.99 28.73 49.85
CA ILE A 5 -32.39 29.05 48.55
C ILE A 5 -31.01 29.67 48.77
N GLU A 6 -30.84 30.67 49.64
CA GLU A 6 -29.52 31.28 49.89
C GLU A 6 -28.47 30.29 50.41
N LYS A 7 -28.85 29.35 51.28
CA LYS A 7 -27.90 28.43 51.91
C LYS A 7 -27.48 27.25 51.02
N TYR A 8 -28.36 26.81 50.11
CA TYR A 8 -28.11 25.65 49.25
C TYR A 8 -27.83 26.01 47.79
N TRP A 9 -28.07 27.26 47.35
CA TRP A 9 -27.80 27.71 45.99
C TRP A 9 -26.34 27.54 45.58
N THR A 10 -25.40 27.90 46.46
CA THR A 10 -23.96 27.75 46.19
C THR A 10 -23.56 26.29 46.00
N TYR A 11 -24.15 25.37 46.77
CA TYR A 11 -23.93 23.93 46.61
C TYR A 11 -24.55 23.41 45.31
N PHE A 12 -25.75 23.88 44.95
CA PHE A 12 -26.43 23.50 43.72
C PHE A 12 -25.65 23.96 42.48
N VAL A 13 -25.17 25.22 42.48
CA VAL A 13 -24.30 25.76 41.43
C VAL A 13 -23.00 24.98 41.37
N ALA A 14 -22.34 24.73 42.51
CA ALA A 14 -21.08 23.98 42.56
C ALA A 14 -21.24 22.55 42.00
N ILE A 15 -22.29 21.82 42.39
CA ILE A 15 -22.62 20.49 41.86
C ILE A 15 -22.90 20.57 40.35
N GLY A 16 -23.67 21.55 39.92
CA GLY A 16 -23.95 21.79 38.50
C GLY A 16 -22.67 21.99 37.67
N THR A 17 -21.73 22.81 38.16
CA THR A 17 -20.42 23.01 37.51
C THR A 17 -19.57 21.75 37.48
N VAL A 18 -19.55 20.95 38.55
CA VAL A 18 -18.81 19.68 38.58
C VAL A 18 -19.39 18.69 37.58
N VAL A 19 -20.72 18.58 37.51
CA VAL A 19 -21.40 17.71 36.53
C VAL A 19 -21.13 18.17 35.10
N ALA A 20 -21.20 19.47 34.83
CA ALA A 20 -20.89 20.03 33.51
C ALA A 20 -19.43 19.75 33.10
N TYR A 21 -18.48 19.96 34.01
CA TYR A 21 -17.06 19.67 33.78
C TYR A 21 -16.81 18.18 33.52
N LEU A 22 -17.42 17.27 34.29
CA LEU A 22 -17.30 15.84 34.07
C LEU A 22 -17.90 15.41 32.73
N PHE A 23 -19.03 16.00 32.34
CA PHE A 23 -19.67 15.72 31.06
C PHE A 23 -18.81 16.21 29.88
N GLU A 24 -18.26 17.42 29.99
CA GLU A 24 -17.34 17.98 28.99
C GLU A 24 -16.08 17.13 28.86
N LYS A 25 -15.45 16.78 30.00
CA LYS A 25 -14.26 15.91 30.01
C LYS A 25 -14.57 14.52 29.43
N GLY A 26 -15.71 13.93 29.79
CA GLY A 26 -16.18 12.66 29.24
C GLY A 26 -16.40 12.73 27.73
N ARG A 27 -17.02 13.81 27.23
CA ARG A 27 -17.20 14.07 25.80
C ARG A 27 -15.86 14.23 25.07
N THR A 28 -14.91 14.96 25.63
CA THR A 28 -13.58 15.15 25.02
C THR A 28 -12.86 13.81 24.89
N ILE A 29 -12.81 13.00 25.95
CA ILE A 29 -12.22 11.65 25.92
C ILE A 29 -12.92 10.77 24.87
N TRP A 30 -14.24 10.87 24.76
CA TRP A 30 -14.99 10.12 23.76
C TRP A 30 -14.65 10.55 22.32
N LEU A 31 -14.54 11.85 22.07
CA LEU A 31 -14.14 12.39 20.77
C LEU A 31 -12.72 11.98 20.40
N GLU A 32 -11.77 12.07 21.33
CA GLU A 32 -10.38 11.63 21.13
C GLU A 32 -10.30 10.12 20.82
N LYS A 33 -11.00 9.28 21.60
CA LYS A 33 -11.07 7.84 21.32
C LYS A 33 -11.67 7.55 19.95
N LYS A 34 -12.73 8.27 19.57
CA LYS A 34 -13.37 8.12 18.26
C LYS A 34 -12.41 8.53 17.13
N ALA A 35 -11.75 9.68 17.25
CA ALA A 35 -10.77 10.16 16.28
C ALA A 35 -9.62 9.15 16.11
N LYS A 36 -9.02 8.70 17.22
CA LYS A 36 -7.94 7.71 17.21
C LYS A 36 -8.36 6.40 16.53
N LYS A 37 -9.59 5.94 16.79
CA LYS A 37 -10.14 4.74 16.16
C LYS A 37 -10.36 4.91 14.65
N THR A 38 -10.84 6.07 14.22
CA THR A 38 -10.97 6.40 12.79
C THR A 38 -9.61 6.44 12.10
N SER A 39 -8.60 7.01 12.75
CA SER A 39 -7.22 7.04 12.24
C SER A 39 -6.62 5.65 12.09
N TYR A 40 -6.80 4.74 13.06
CA TYR A 40 -6.37 3.34 12.90
C TYR A 40 -7.02 2.65 11.70
N ASN A 41 -8.32 2.88 11.46
CA ASN A 41 -8.99 2.28 10.31
C ASN A 41 -8.41 2.82 8.98
N ARG A 42 -8.12 4.13 8.89
CA ARG A 42 -7.49 4.72 7.70
C ARG A 42 -6.09 4.19 7.45
N LEU A 43 -5.27 4.14 8.50
CA LEU A 43 -3.92 3.56 8.44
C LEU A 43 -3.97 2.10 8.01
N PHE A 44 -4.91 1.32 8.57
CA PHE A 44 -5.09 -0.07 8.20
C PHE A 44 -5.46 -0.24 6.72
N THR A 45 -6.39 0.57 6.20
CA THR A 45 -6.72 0.56 4.77
C THR A 45 -5.53 0.94 3.90
N ALA A 46 -4.75 1.94 4.30
CA ALA A 46 -3.59 2.39 3.54
C ALA A 46 -2.46 1.34 3.51
N VAL A 47 -2.19 0.69 4.65
CA VAL A 47 -1.27 -0.46 4.73
C VAL A 47 -1.73 -1.59 3.82
N LEU A 48 -3.02 -1.95 3.84
CA LEU A 48 -3.54 -3.02 2.99
C LEU A 48 -3.41 -2.70 1.51
N LYS A 49 -3.69 -1.45 1.11
CA LYS A 49 -3.51 -1.00 -0.27
C LYS A 49 -2.05 -1.13 -0.71
N LEU A 50 -1.10 -0.68 0.12
CA LEU A 50 0.33 -0.81 -0.18
C LEU A 50 0.77 -2.29 -0.21
N HIS A 51 0.25 -3.12 0.70
CA HIS A 51 0.53 -4.57 0.71
C HIS A 51 0.04 -5.25 -0.57
N PHE A 52 -1.17 -4.93 -1.05
CA PHE A 52 -1.66 -5.46 -2.34
C PHE A 52 -0.85 -4.96 -3.53
N SER A 53 -0.44 -3.69 -3.50
CA SER A 53 0.47 -3.16 -4.51
C SER A 53 1.77 -3.95 -4.48
N TYR A 54 2.38 -4.15 -3.32
CA TYR A 54 3.57 -4.97 -3.16
C TYR A 54 3.39 -6.37 -3.76
N LEU A 55 2.38 -7.14 -3.34
CA LEU A 55 2.12 -8.49 -3.85
C LEU A 55 1.98 -8.54 -5.38
N LYS A 56 1.26 -7.57 -5.96
CA LYS A 56 1.11 -7.45 -7.42
C LYS A 56 2.46 -7.24 -8.10
N HIS A 57 3.33 -6.40 -7.54
CA HIS A 57 4.63 -6.09 -8.11
C HIS A 57 5.66 -7.20 -7.89
N THR A 58 5.54 -8.01 -6.83
CA THR A 58 6.37 -9.20 -6.65
C THR A 58 6.16 -10.20 -7.80
N GLU A 59 4.93 -10.33 -8.31
CA GLU A 59 4.63 -11.14 -9.50
C GLU A 59 5.13 -10.50 -10.81
N LEU A 60 5.03 -9.17 -10.94
CA LEU A 60 5.56 -8.45 -12.10
C LEU A 60 7.09 -8.52 -12.19
N TYR A 61 7.78 -8.56 -11.05
CA TYR A 61 9.24 -8.61 -10.93
C TYR A 61 9.75 -9.97 -10.46
N ALA A 62 9.00 -11.04 -10.67
CA ALA A 62 9.44 -12.39 -10.33
C ALA A 62 10.73 -12.76 -11.09
N GLU A 63 11.63 -13.53 -10.46
CA GLU A 63 12.89 -13.99 -11.07
C GLU A 63 12.66 -14.77 -12.36
N LYS A 64 11.57 -15.54 -12.40
CA LYS A 64 11.01 -16.08 -13.63
C LYS A 64 9.86 -15.16 -14.03
N PRO A 65 9.94 -14.47 -15.17
CA PRO A 65 8.81 -13.67 -15.62
C PRO A 65 7.57 -14.58 -15.75
N PRO A 66 6.36 -14.07 -15.47
CA PRO A 66 5.13 -14.84 -15.58
C PRO A 66 4.90 -15.40 -17.00
N MET A 67 5.67 -14.91 -17.99
CA MET A 67 5.72 -15.39 -19.36
C MET A 67 7.16 -15.42 -19.86
N ASN A 68 7.50 -16.38 -20.72
CA ASN A 68 8.84 -16.52 -21.32
C ASN A 68 9.11 -15.49 -22.43
N PHE A 69 8.80 -14.21 -22.18
CA PHE A 69 9.09 -13.15 -23.13
C PHE A 69 10.51 -12.61 -22.97
N PRO A 70 11.15 -12.16 -24.08
CA PRO A 70 12.31 -11.29 -23.98
C PRO A 70 11.96 -10.02 -23.20
N ASP A 71 12.87 -9.58 -22.33
CA ASP A 71 12.66 -8.37 -21.49
C ASP A 71 12.33 -7.13 -22.34
N GLU A 72 12.83 -7.06 -23.58
CA GLU A 72 12.55 -6.02 -24.58
C GLU A 72 11.05 -5.81 -24.86
N MET A 73 10.26 -6.87 -24.83
CA MET A 73 8.80 -6.78 -25.01
C MET A 73 8.08 -6.51 -23.69
N TYR A 74 8.68 -6.91 -22.57
CA TYR A 74 8.12 -6.76 -21.23
C TYR A 74 8.31 -5.33 -20.68
N ILE A 75 9.39 -4.65 -21.06
CA ILE A 75 9.77 -3.28 -20.62
C ILE A 75 8.64 -2.25 -20.82
N PRO A 76 8.06 -2.08 -22.03
CA PRO A 76 7.05 -1.04 -22.26
C PRO A 76 5.82 -1.25 -21.39
N MET A 77 5.43 -2.50 -21.17
CA MET A 77 4.30 -2.84 -20.33
C MET A 77 4.58 -2.56 -18.85
N LEU A 78 5.75 -2.96 -18.35
CA LEU A 78 6.15 -2.65 -16.97
C LEU A 78 6.09 -1.15 -16.68
N LYS A 79 6.52 -0.30 -17.62
CA LYS A 79 6.42 1.17 -17.48
C LYS A 79 4.99 1.68 -17.27
N HIS A 80 3.98 0.93 -17.71
CA HIS A 80 2.56 1.30 -17.56
C HIS A 80 1.86 0.59 -16.39
N LEU A 81 2.35 -0.57 -15.95
CA LEU A 81 1.76 -1.35 -14.85
C LEU A 81 2.43 -1.08 -13.49
N ASP A 82 3.68 -0.62 -13.50
CA ASP A 82 4.46 -0.25 -12.31
C ASP A 82 3.87 1.02 -11.68
N THR A 83 3.16 0.81 -10.58
CA THR A 83 2.44 1.84 -9.81
C THR A 83 2.94 1.90 -8.36
N PHE A 84 3.90 1.04 -7.99
CA PHE A 84 4.34 0.83 -6.62
C PHE A 84 4.85 2.12 -5.96
N ASN A 85 5.66 2.90 -6.70
CA ASN A 85 6.19 4.17 -6.21
C ASN A 85 5.10 5.21 -5.93
N SER A 86 4.03 5.23 -6.73
CA SER A 86 2.89 6.13 -6.51
C SER A 86 2.09 5.69 -5.29
N ASP A 87 1.84 4.38 -5.13
CA ASP A 87 1.12 3.83 -3.98
C ASP A 87 1.90 4.07 -2.67
N LEU A 88 3.23 3.99 -2.71
CA LEU A 88 4.09 4.35 -1.59
C LEU A 88 3.95 5.81 -1.20
N ASP A 89 3.98 6.73 -2.18
CA ASP A 89 3.87 8.17 -1.91
C ASP A 89 2.51 8.51 -1.28
N GLU A 90 1.44 7.86 -1.73
CA GLU A 90 0.11 7.97 -1.10
C GLU A 90 0.09 7.40 0.34
N PHE A 91 0.78 6.29 0.57
CA PHE A 91 0.91 5.71 1.90
C PHE A 91 1.69 6.64 2.85
N LYS A 92 2.82 7.22 2.40
CA LYS A 92 3.60 8.22 3.16
C LYS A 92 2.74 9.41 3.58
N GLN A 93 2.00 9.99 2.63
CA GLN A 93 1.08 11.10 2.93
C GLN A 93 0.02 10.72 3.98
N THR A 94 -0.49 9.49 3.93
CA THR A 94 -1.47 9.00 4.91
C THR A 94 -0.84 8.85 6.28
N VAL A 95 0.37 8.30 6.35
CA VAL A 95 1.13 8.16 7.60
C VAL A 95 1.42 9.53 8.21
N ASP A 96 1.95 10.48 7.43
CA ASP A 96 2.24 11.83 7.89
C ASP A 96 0.99 12.49 8.49
N LYS A 97 -0.14 12.41 7.78
CA LYS A 97 -1.42 12.99 8.23
C LYS A 97 -1.97 12.37 9.51
N GLU A 98 -1.87 11.05 9.64
CA GLU A 98 -2.49 10.34 10.76
C GLU A 98 -1.52 10.20 11.96
N SER A 99 -0.24 10.52 11.78
CA SER A 99 0.81 10.43 12.81
C SER A 99 0.60 11.34 14.01
N ASP A 100 -0.03 12.51 13.82
CA ASP A 100 -0.39 13.42 14.92
C ASP A 100 -1.38 12.77 15.90
N ILE A 101 -2.18 11.81 15.43
CA ILE A 101 -3.23 11.12 16.21
C ILE A 101 -2.73 9.73 16.68
N VAL A 102 -1.91 9.07 15.86
CA VAL A 102 -1.36 7.74 16.10
C VAL A 102 0.17 7.78 15.92
N PRO A 103 0.91 8.37 16.88
CA PRO A 103 2.35 8.60 16.72
C PRO A 103 3.18 7.32 16.64
N GLU A 104 2.71 6.21 17.21
CA GLU A 104 3.41 4.94 17.14
C GLU A 104 3.59 4.41 15.70
N ILE A 105 2.75 4.86 14.75
CA ILE A 105 2.84 4.43 13.36
C ILE A 105 4.13 4.89 12.70
N ILE A 106 4.70 6.03 13.13
CA ILE A 106 5.96 6.57 12.59
C ILE A 106 7.08 5.57 12.84
N ILE A 107 7.17 5.03 14.06
CA ILE A 107 8.21 4.07 14.44
C ILE A 107 8.03 2.77 13.65
N GLN A 108 6.79 2.30 13.54
CA GLN A 108 6.48 1.07 12.81
C GLN A 108 6.81 1.20 11.32
N THR A 109 6.53 2.35 10.70
CA THR A 109 6.70 2.57 9.25
C THR A 109 8.07 3.11 8.85
N HIS A 110 8.87 3.63 9.78
CA HIS A 110 10.19 4.18 9.48
C HIS A 110 11.11 3.17 8.79
N MET A 111 11.19 1.93 9.29
CA MET A 111 12.03 0.90 8.68
C MET A 111 11.55 0.54 7.27
N LEU A 112 10.23 0.55 7.03
CA LEU A 112 9.66 0.35 5.70
C LEU A 112 10.05 1.49 4.76
N PHE A 113 9.92 2.73 5.20
CA PHE A 113 10.29 3.88 4.36
C PHE A 113 11.77 3.89 4.03
N ASP A 114 12.63 3.53 4.97
CA ASP A 114 14.06 3.39 4.74
C ASP A 114 14.37 2.27 3.74
N ALA A 115 13.71 1.11 3.87
CA ALA A 115 13.85 -0.02 2.96
C ALA A 115 13.38 0.33 1.54
N ILE A 116 12.23 0.99 1.40
CA ILE A 116 11.65 1.33 0.09
C ILE A 116 12.38 2.52 -0.54
N ASP A 117 12.84 3.50 0.24
CA ASP A 117 13.63 4.60 -0.30
C ASP A 117 14.95 4.10 -0.92
N ARG A 118 15.52 3.00 -0.42
CA ARG A 118 16.68 2.33 -1.07
C ARG A 118 16.34 1.75 -2.45
N ILE A 119 15.12 1.26 -2.66
CA ILE A 119 14.64 0.84 -3.99
C ILE A 119 14.55 2.06 -4.91
N ARG A 120 14.01 3.18 -4.41
CA ARG A 120 13.84 4.42 -5.19
C ARG A 120 15.14 5.15 -5.51
N ILE A 121 16.24 4.92 -4.78
CA ILE A 121 17.53 5.55 -5.07
C ILE A 121 17.98 5.21 -6.49
N VAL A 122 17.73 3.98 -6.97
CA VAL A 122 18.08 3.58 -8.34
C VAL A 122 17.25 4.36 -9.37
N ASP A 123 15.94 4.46 -9.16
CA ASP A 123 15.04 5.25 -10.02
C ASP A 123 15.42 6.76 -10.00
N ARG A 124 15.86 7.29 -8.86
CA ARG A 124 16.28 8.70 -8.69
C ARG A 124 17.66 8.99 -9.30
N MET A 125 18.59 8.04 -9.27
CA MET A 125 19.90 8.14 -9.93
C MET A 125 19.76 8.27 -11.45
N GLN A 126 18.70 7.72 -12.04
CA GLN A 126 18.37 7.92 -13.46
C GLN A 126 17.74 9.29 -13.75
N ALA A 127 16.89 9.79 -12.84
CA ALA A 127 16.13 11.04 -13.04
C ALA A 127 16.94 12.31 -12.80
N THR A 128 18.05 12.21 -12.06
CA THR A 128 18.95 13.34 -11.83
C THR A 128 20.08 13.29 -12.87
N ASN A 129 20.14 14.29 -13.76
CA ASN A 129 21.22 14.51 -14.74
C ASN A 129 22.57 14.82 -14.07
N ILE A 130 23.03 13.97 -13.17
CA ILE A 130 24.35 14.07 -12.54
C ILE A 130 25.34 13.49 -13.55
N GLU A 131 26.24 14.34 -14.03
CA GLU A 131 27.09 14.22 -15.24
C GLU A 131 28.02 12.98 -15.35
N ASN A 132 27.91 11.97 -14.49
CA ASN A 132 28.83 10.81 -14.46
C ASN A 132 28.17 9.44 -14.32
N HIS A 133 26.86 9.29 -14.61
CA HIS A 133 26.24 7.97 -14.52
C HIS A 133 26.52 7.08 -15.75
N ILE A 134 26.95 5.84 -15.46
CA ILE A 134 26.83 4.69 -16.35
C ILE A 134 25.38 4.67 -16.84
N GLN A 135 25.14 4.79 -18.16
CA GLN A 135 23.80 4.65 -18.72
C GLN A 135 23.35 3.21 -18.48
N ILE A 136 22.53 3.02 -17.45
CA ILE A 136 21.85 1.75 -17.19
C ILE A 136 20.73 1.63 -18.21
N SER A 137 20.78 0.61 -19.07
CA SER A 137 19.71 0.30 -20.02
C SER A 137 18.40 -0.07 -19.29
N ASP A 138 17.26 0.08 -19.96
CA ASP A 138 15.96 -0.33 -19.40
C ASP A 138 15.95 -1.80 -18.94
N THR A 139 16.68 -2.67 -19.65
CA THR A 139 16.83 -4.10 -19.31
C THR A 139 17.64 -4.30 -18.03
N GLU A 140 18.76 -3.59 -17.88
CA GLU A 140 19.55 -3.63 -16.64
C GLU A 140 18.74 -3.07 -15.46
N ASN A 141 17.92 -2.04 -15.68
CA ASN A 141 17.04 -1.48 -14.66
C ASN A 141 16.01 -2.51 -14.15
N ILE A 142 15.37 -3.26 -15.06
CA ILE A 142 14.48 -4.37 -14.66
C ILE A 142 15.24 -5.43 -13.88
N GLY A 143 16.45 -5.81 -14.33
CA GLY A 143 17.29 -6.75 -13.60
C GLY A 143 17.58 -6.30 -12.17
N ILE A 144 17.88 -5.01 -11.98
CA ILE A 144 18.08 -4.41 -10.66
C ILE A 144 16.78 -4.44 -9.84
N LYS A 145 15.64 -4.05 -10.41
CA LYS A 145 14.34 -4.10 -9.72
C LYS A 145 13.98 -5.51 -9.28
N ARG A 146 14.14 -6.51 -10.16
CA ARG A 146 13.95 -7.94 -9.82
C ARG A 146 14.84 -8.36 -8.64
N ALA A 147 16.14 -8.04 -8.72
CA ALA A 147 17.08 -8.38 -7.65
C ALA A 147 16.73 -7.70 -6.31
N GLN A 148 16.23 -6.45 -6.35
CA GLN A 148 15.81 -5.73 -5.15
C GLN A 148 14.52 -6.28 -4.55
N PHE A 149 13.50 -6.56 -5.37
CA PHE A 149 12.26 -7.20 -4.90
C PHE A 149 12.56 -8.57 -4.29
N TYR A 150 13.47 -9.35 -4.89
CA TYR A 150 13.93 -10.61 -4.34
C TYR A 150 14.66 -10.44 -3.00
N ALA A 151 15.67 -9.57 -2.95
CA ALA A 151 16.50 -9.38 -1.76
C ALA A 151 15.72 -8.83 -0.55
N MET A 152 14.65 -8.08 -0.79
CA MET A 152 13.87 -7.43 0.27
C MET A 152 12.56 -8.18 0.57
N LYS A 153 12.26 -9.26 -0.14
CA LYS A 153 10.97 -9.99 -0.04
C LYS A 153 10.65 -10.39 1.39
N GLU A 154 11.55 -11.08 2.06
CA GLU A 154 11.35 -11.54 3.44
C GLU A 154 11.12 -10.36 4.39
N THR A 155 11.90 -9.30 4.26
CA THR A 155 11.75 -8.09 5.07
C THR A 155 10.40 -7.40 4.85
N TYR A 156 9.89 -7.36 3.62
CA TYR A 156 8.58 -6.81 3.33
C TYR A 156 7.44 -7.70 3.82
N ASP A 157 7.56 -9.01 3.63
CA ASP A 157 6.57 -9.99 4.08
C ASP A 157 6.41 -9.92 5.61
N GLU A 158 7.54 -9.91 6.35
CA GLU A 158 7.57 -9.73 7.81
C GLU A 158 6.97 -8.39 8.23
N PHE A 159 7.40 -7.30 7.61
CA PHE A 159 6.89 -5.96 7.92
C PHE A 159 5.37 -5.89 7.76
N PHE A 160 4.85 -6.33 6.61
CA PHE A 160 3.41 -6.26 6.34
C PHE A 160 2.64 -7.14 7.31
N GLU A 161 3.17 -8.31 7.69
CA GLU A 161 2.55 -9.17 8.68
C GLU A 161 2.45 -8.51 10.05
N GLU A 162 3.54 -7.91 10.52
CA GLU A 162 3.59 -7.23 11.82
C GLU A 162 2.63 -6.05 11.88
N ILE A 163 2.72 -5.14 10.91
CA ILE A 163 1.93 -3.90 10.92
C ILE A 163 0.44 -4.17 10.70
N ILE A 164 0.08 -5.13 9.83
CA ILE A 164 -1.31 -5.55 9.63
C ILE A 164 -1.83 -6.14 10.94
N THR A 165 -1.07 -7.03 11.60
CA THR A 165 -1.47 -7.67 12.85
C THR A 165 -1.67 -6.64 13.97
N ASP A 166 -0.77 -5.67 14.09
CA ASP A 166 -0.85 -4.65 15.13
C ASP A 166 -1.95 -3.62 14.90
N LEU A 167 -2.14 -3.16 13.67
CA LEU A 167 -3.26 -2.29 13.33
C LEU A 167 -4.59 -3.02 13.46
N GLN A 168 -4.67 -4.28 13.05
CA GLN A 168 -5.88 -5.09 13.15
C GLN A 168 -6.40 -5.14 14.59
N LYS A 169 -5.54 -5.35 15.60
CA LYS A 169 -5.91 -5.36 17.03
C LYS A 169 -6.58 -4.06 17.50
N LYS A 170 -6.31 -2.94 16.84
CA LYS A 170 -6.77 -1.59 17.22
C LYS A 170 -7.94 -1.08 16.35
N THR A 171 -8.26 -1.79 15.27
CA THR A 171 -9.32 -1.43 14.31
C THR A 171 -10.69 -2.00 14.70
N THR A 172 -11.75 -1.54 14.01
CA THR A 172 -13.12 -2.08 14.13
C THR A 172 -13.51 -3.08 13.06
N THR A 173 -12.54 -3.55 12.30
CA THR A 173 -12.79 -4.30 11.09
C THR A 173 -13.45 -5.65 11.39
N SER A 174 -14.44 -6.04 10.59
CA SER A 174 -15.18 -7.28 10.83
C SER A 174 -14.28 -8.49 10.66
N THR A 175 -14.58 -9.57 11.39
CA THR A 175 -13.89 -10.86 11.25
C THR A 175 -13.96 -11.37 9.80
N ASP A 176 -15.07 -11.12 9.11
CA ASP A 176 -15.24 -11.46 7.69
C ASP A 176 -14.26 -10.70 6.80
N PHE A 177 -14.04 -9.41 7.05
CA PHE A 177 -13.05 -8.63 6.31
C PHE A 177 -11.63 -9.15 6.56
N ILE A 178 -11.30 -9.50 7.81
CA ILE A 178 -10.01 -10.10 8.16
C ILE A 178 -9.81 -11.43 7.44
N ASN A 179 -10.84 -12.27 7.36
CA ASN A 179 -10.76 -13.53 6.63
C ASN A 179 -10.57 -13.31 5.13
N ARG A 180 -11.18 -12.27 4.55
CA ARG A 180 -10.91 -11.86 3.16
C ARG A 180 -9.48 -11.36 2.98
N ILE A 181 -8.87 -10.70 3.97
CA ILE A 181 -7.45 -10.30 3.87
C ILE A 181 -6.55 -11.54 3.76
N LYS A 182 -6.84 -12.59 4.55
CA LYS A 182 -6.06 -13.83 4.53
C LYS A 182 -6.12 -14.55 3.19
N TYR A 183 -7.24 -14.41 2.45
CA TYR A 183 -7.36 -14.93 1.10
C TYR A 183 -6.29 -14.37 0.16
N PHE A 184 -5.89 -13.11 0.32
CA PHE A 184 -4.85 -12.53 -0.56
C PHE A 184 -3.44 -13.09 -0.33
N LYS A 185 -3.23 -13.88 0.73
CA LYS A 185 -1.98 -14.61 0.96
C LYS A 185 -2.02 -16.04 0.39
N THR A 186 -3.15 -16.49 -0.17
CA THR A 186 -3.28 -17.86 -0.68
C THR A 186 -2.67 -17.98 -2.08
N GLU A 187 -2.25 -19.20 -2.42
CA GLU A 187 -1.84 -19.54 -3.79
C GLU A 187 -2.98 -19.34 -4.80
N GLU A 188 -4.24 -19.50 -4.36
CA GLU A 188 -5.42 -19.24 -5.19
C GLU A 188 -5.46 -17.80 -5.68
N TYR A 189 -5.27 -16.81 -4.79
CA TYR A 189 -5.24 -15.41 -5.18
C TYR A 189 -4.04 -15.08 -6.07
N LYS A 190 -2.86 -15.66 -5.81
CA LYS A 190 -1.68 -15.47 -6.68
C LYS A 190 -1.95 -15.96 -8.10
N ASN A 191 -2.59 -17.11 -8.24
CA ASN A 191 -2.99 -17.64 -9.54
C ASN A 191 -4.00 -16.71 -10.23
N GLU A 192 -5.00 -16.20 -9.52
CA GLU A 192 -5.96 -15.23 -10.08
C GLU A 192 -5.28 -13.94 -10.55
N VAL A 193 -4.33 -13.40 -9.77
CA VAL A 193 -3.56 -12.21 -10.15
C VAL A 193 -2.71 -12.48 -11.39
N ALA A 194 -2.03 -13.63 -11.46
CA ALA A 194 -1.25 -14.02 -12.63
C ALA A 194 -2.14 -14.16 -13.88
N GLU A 195 -3.33 -14.75 -13.75
CA GLU A 195 -4.31 -14.84 -14.84
C GLU A 195 -4.81 -13.47 -15.29
N GLU A 196 -5.15 -12.57 -14.37
CA GLU A 196 -5.61 -11.22 -14.70
C GLU A 196 -4.50 -10.37 -15.33
N GLN A 197 -3.25 -10.52 -14.87
CA GLN A 197 -2.09 -9.92 -15.52
C GLN A 197 -1.96 -10.45 -16.95
N THR A 198 -2.11 -11.76 -17.15
CA THR A 198 -2.08 -12.38 -18.47
C THR A 198 -3.15 -11.83 -19.41
N LYS A 199 -4.39 -11.69 -18.94
CA LYS A 199 -5.48 -11.07 -19.71
C LYS A 199 -5.20 -9.62 -20.04
N THR A 200 -4.65 -8.86 -19.09
CA THR A 200 -4.28 -7.45 -19.28
C THR A 200 -3.20 -7.31 -20.35
N MET A 201 -2.18 -8.17 -20.29
CA MET A 201 -1.11 -8.26 -21.28
C MET A 201 -1.64 -8.54 -22.67
N LYS A 202 -2.50 -9.56 -22.79
CA LYS A 202 -3.16 -9.89 -24.07
C LYS A 202 -3.90 -8.69 -24.65
N ARG A 203 -4.74 -8.02 -23.86
CA ARG A 203 -5.52 -6.85 -24.30
C ARG A 203 -4.62 -5.69 -24.73
N TYR A 204 -3.49 -5.50 -24.03
CA TYR A 204 -2.51 -4.47 -24.39
C TYR A 204 -1.86 -4.75 -25.74
N TYR A 205 -1.36 -5.97 -25.96
CA TYR A 205 -0.75 -6.34 -27.24
C TYR A 205 -1.76 -6.39 -28.40
N GLU A 206 -2.99 -6.85 -28.16
CA GLU A 206 -4.08 -6.75 -29.13
C GLU A 206 -4.34 -5.30 -29.55
N SER A 207 -4.31 -4.37 -28.58
CA SER A 207 -4.49 -2.94 -28.85
C SER A 207 -3.33 -2.37 -29.67
N LEU A 208 -2.08 -2.73 -29.34
CA LEU A 208 -0.90 -2.31 -30.11
C LEU A 208 -0.94 -2.86 -31.55
N HIS A 209 -1.35 -4.12 -31.71
CA HIS A 209 -1.50 -4.75 -33.01
C HIS A 209 -2.56 -4.06 -33.87
N ARG A 210 -3.76 -3.79 -33.31
CA ARG A 210 -4.83 -3.04 -33.99
C ARG A 210 -4.40 -1.63 -34.44
N GLN A 211 -3.45 -1.03 -33.73
CA GLN A 211 -2.89 0.28 -34.06
C GLN A 211 -1.72 0.23 -35.06
N GLY A 212 -1.33 -0.97 -35.53
CA GLY A 212 -0.20 -1.16 -36.42
C GLY A 212 1.17 -0.96 -35.76
N LEU A 213 1.21 -0.89 -34.43
CA LEU A 213 2.43 -0.71 -33.64
C LEU A 213 3.11 -2.05 -33.30
N LEU A 214 2.42 -3.17 -33.54
CA LEU A 214 2.93 -4.53 -33.34
C LEU A 214 2.74 -5.36 -34.62
N PRO A 215 3.82 -5.85 -35.26
CA PRO A 215 3.74 -6.69 -36.45
C PRO A 215 2.97 -8.01 -36.21
N ASP A 216 2.27 -8.51 -37.23
CA ASP A 216 1.52 -9.78 -37.18
C ASP A 216 2.37 -10.97 -36.73
N GLU A 217 3.61 -11.04 -37.22
CA GLU A 217 4.54 -12.13 -36.91
C GLU A 217 4.86 -12.19 -35.42
N LEU A 218 5.11 -11.04 -34.81
CA LEU A 218 5.33 -10.89 -33.37
C LEU A 218 4.05 -11.19 -32.58
N TYR A 219 2.90 -10.70 -33.02
CA TYR A 219 1.63 -10.92 -32.35
C TYR A 219 1.24 -12.41 -32.29
N ASN A 220 1.48 -13.17 -33.36
CA ASN A 220 1.21 -14.61 -33.41
C ASN A 220 2.17 -15.43 -32.52
N ILE A 221 3.43 -15.01 -32.39
CA ILE A 221 4.38 -15.60 -31.43
C ILE A 221 3.90 -15.35 -30.00
N LEU A 222 3.42 -14.14 -29.70
CA LEU A 222 2.88 -13.81 -28.38
C LEU A 222 1.67 -14.70 -28.05
N LEU A 223 0.71 -14.86 -28.96
CA LEU A 223 -0.47 -15.72 -28.76
C LEU A 223 -0.12 -17.18 -28.44
N LYS A 224 0.93 -17.73 -29.08
CA LYS A 224 1.45 -19.07 -28.79
C LYS A 224 2.03 -19.19 -27.39
N GLU A 225 2.85 -18.23 -26.97
CA GLU A 225 3.46 -18.21 -25.63
C GLU A 225 2.43 -17.99 -24.52
N PHE A 226 1.31 -17.34 -24.81
CA PHE A 226 0.17 -17.26 -23.89
C PHE A 226 -0.58 -18.60 -23.71
N GLY A 227 -0.26 -19.65 -24.48
CA GLY A 227 -0.94 -20.95 -24.43
C GLY A 227 -2.39 -20.91 -24.95
N LEU A 228 -2.67 -20.05 -25.93
CA LEU A 228 -4.03 -19.76 -26.42
C LEU A 228 -4.30 -20.27 -27.85
N GLU A 229 -3.53 -21.24 -28.34
CA GLU A 229 -3.84 -22.00 -29.56
C GLU A 229 -4.91 -23.08 -29.34
#